data_AF-A0A6G0QFU1-F1
#
_entry.id   AF-A0A6G0QFU1-F1
#
_cell.length_a   1.000
_cell.length_b   1.000
_cell.length_c   1.000
_cell.angle_alpha   90.00
_cell.angle_beta   90.00
_cell.angle_gamma   90.00
#
_symmetry.space_group_name_H-M   'P 1'
#
loop_
_entity.id
_entity.type
_entity.pdbx_description
1 polymer ?
#
loop_
_entity_poly.entity_id
_entity_poly.type
_entity_poly.pdbx_seq_one_letter_code
_entity_poly.pdbx_strand_id
1 'polypeptide(L)'
;MHSWHERLSKRWESTQVELNGSYSSERVSDLAQYSREISWFHVIAVIFLTPLPCLLVTVVIDALPLADPSEGIFANAAFWVREYYTFLVITFLAT
;
A
#
# COMPACT_ATOMS: atom_id res chain seq x y z
N MET A 1 10.58 1.31 -24.38
CA MET A 1 9.89 1.64 -23.11
C MET A 1 8.83 0.61 -22.67
N HIS A 2 8.67 -0.54 -23.34
CA HIS A 2 7.62 -1.53 -23.02
C HIS A 2 7.95 -2.49 -21.86
N SER A 3 9.24 -2.74 -21.59
CA SER A 3 9.69 -3.78 -20.65
C SER A 3 9.51 -3.44 -19.17
N TRP A 4 9.40 -2.16 -18.80
CA TRP A 4 9.30 -1.76 -17.40
C TRP A 4 7.92 -2.07 -16.80
N HIS A 5 6.86 -1.84 -17.57
CA HIS A 5 5.49 -2.13 -17.14
C HIS A 5 5.26 -3.63 -16.93
N GLU A 6 5.76 -4.48 -17.85
CA GLU A 6 5.66 -5.94 -17.69
C GLU A 6 6.42 -6.45 -16.48
N ARG A 7 7.60 -5.88 -16.19
CA ARG A 7 8.37 -6.25 -15.00
C ARG A 7 7.67 -5.81 -13.71
N LEU A 8 7.00 -4.67 -13.73
CA LEU A 8 6.19 -4.18 -12.62
C LEU A 8 4.96 -5.06 -12.40
N SER A 9 4.20 -5.40 -13.46
CA SER A 9 3.03 -6.27 -13.35
C SER A 9 3.42 -7.66 -12.83
N LYS A 10 4.46 -8.29 -13.38
CA LYS A 10 4.93 -9.61 -12.89
C LYS A 10 5.34 -9.58 -11.42
N ARG A 11 6.00 -8.51 -10.97
CA ARG A 11 6.36 -8.34 -9.56
C ARG A 11 5.13 -8.12 -8.68
N TRP A 12 4.20 -7.31 -9.14
CA TRP A 12 2.92 -7.08 -8.46
C TRP A 12 2.13 -8.38 -8.29
N GLU A 13 1.95 -9.13 -9.37
CA GLU A 13 1.28 -10.44 -9.36
C GLU A 13 1.98 -11.46 -8.44
N SER A 14 3.31 -11.45 -8.38
CA SER A 14 4.06 -12.33 -7.45
C SER A 14 3.86 -11.97 -5.97
N THR A 15 3.47 -10.72 -5.68
CA THR A 15 3.18 -10.25 -4.31
C THR A 15 1.76 -10.64 -3.88
N GLN A 16 0.85 -10.83 -4.84
CA GLN A 16 -0.52 -11.21 -4.57
C GLN A 16 -0.61 -12.70 -4.22
N VAL A 17 -0.69 -12.97 -2.92
CA VAL A 17 -0.76 -14.33 -2.37
C VAL A 17 -2.00 -15.08 -2.89
N GLU A 18 -3.11 -14.36 -3.09
CA GLU A 18 -4.38 -14.91 -3.58
C GLU A 18 -4.28 -15.45 -5.01
N LEU A 19 -3.56 -14.76 -5.89
CA LEU A 19 -3.33 -15.19 -7.28
C LEU A 19 -2.45 -16.46 -7.37
N ASN A 20 -1.69 -16.74 -6.31
CA ASN A 20 -0.78 -17.88 -6.21
C ASN A 20 -1.30 -18.94 -5.22
N GLY A 21 -2.61 -18.94 -4.94
CA GLY A 21 -3.33 -19.60 -3.84
C GLY A 21 -3.33 -21.13 -3.77
N SER A 22 -2.33 -21.81 -4.31
CA SER A 22 -2.12 -23.23 -4.04
C SER A 22 -1.55 -23.41 -2.63
N TYR A 23 -2.41 -23.81 -1.69
CA TYR A 23 -2.02 -24.23 -0.34
C TYR A 23 -1.23 -25.55 -0.41
N SER A 24 0.07 -25.46 -0.69
CA SER A 24 1.00 -26.60 -0.63
C SER A 24 1.60 -26.74 0.77
N SER A 25 1.83 -27.97 1.22
CA SER A 25 2.59 -28.29 2.43
C SER A 25 4.00 -27.71 2.39
N GLU A 26 4.58 -27.56 1.20
CA GLU A 26 5.90 -26.97 0.99
C GLU A 26 5.94 -25.50 1.46
N ARG A 27 4.94 -24.69 1.08
CA ARG A 27 4.89 -23.27 1.48
C ARG A 27 4.74 -23.08 2.99
N VAL A 28 3.99 -23.98 3.64
CA VAL A 28 3.85 -23.97 5.10
C VAL A 28 5.17 -24.33 5.78
N SER A 29 5.89 -25.32 5.23
CA SER A 29 7.23 -25.68 5.69
C SER A 29 8.23 -24.53 5.52
N ASP A 30 8.21 -23.86 4.36
CA ASP A 30 9.09 -22.72 4.07
C ASP A 30 8.82 -21.54 5.01
N LEU A 31 7.54 -21.25 5.29
CA LEU A 31 7.16 -20.21 6.26
C LEU A 31 7.64 -20.56 7.67
N ALA A 32 7.52 -21.83 8.08
CA ALA A 32 8.01 -22.30 9.38
C ALA A 32 9.54 -22.23 9.48
N GLN A 33 10.26 -22.52 8.40
CA GLN A 33 11.70 -22.35 8.34
C GLN A 33 12.10 -20.87 8.41
N TYR A 34 11.48 -20.03 7.57
CA TYR A 34 11.68 -18.58 7.57
C TYR A 34 11.49 -17.97 8.97
N SER A 35 10.42 -18.34 9.67
CA SER A 35 10.14 -17.86 11.02
C SER A 35 11.24 -18.23 12.04
N ARG A 36 11.91 -19.37 11.86
CA ARG A 36 13.00 -19.82 12.75
C ARG A 36 14.34 -19.18 12.44
N GLU A 37 14.61 -18.88 11.18
CA GLU A 37 15.94 -18.46 10.71
C GLU A 37 16.09 -16.94 10.58
N ILE A 38 14.99 -16.18 10.69
CA ILE A 38 15.04 -14.74 10.46
C ILE A 38 15.79 -13.98 11.56
N SER A 39 16.58 -12.99 11.15
CA SER A 39 17.25 -12.10 12.08
C SER A 39 16.29 -11.08 12.70
N TRP A 40 16.54 -10.69 13.95
CA TRP A 40 15.79 -9.63 14.64
C TRP A 40 15.76 -8.30 13.88
N PHE A 41 16.87 -7.94 13.21
CA PHE A 41 16.92 -6.73 12.39
C PHE A 41 15.96 -6.78 11.21
N HIS A 42 15.81 -7.93 10.56
CA HIS A 42 14.84 -8.10 9.49
C HIS A 42 13.42 -7.94 10.02
N VAL A 43 13.08 -8.54 11.15
CA VAL A 43 11.75 -8.42 11.77
C VAL A 43 11.42 -6.97 12.08
N ILE A 44 12.34 -6.25 12.72
CA ILE A 44 12.20 -4.81 13.02
C ILE A 44 12.01 -4.03 11.73
N ALA A 45 12.83 -4.29 10.71
CA ALA A 45 12.71 -3.63 9.42
C ALA A 45 11.33 -3.87 8.79
N VAL A 46 10.82 -5.10 8.78
CA VAL A 46 9.48 -5.40 8.26
C VAL A 46 8.41 -4.65 9.05
N ILE A 47 8.46 -4.66 10.38
CA ILE A 47 7.47 -3.98 11.24
C ILE A 47 7.44 -2.48 10.96
N PHE A 48 8.59 -1.83 10.78
CA PHE A 48 8.65 -0.40 10.54
C PHE A 48 8.39 -0.03 9.08
N LEU A 49 8.89 -0.80 8.12
CA LEU A 49 8.77 -0.49 6.69
C LEU A 49 7.40 -0.83 6.12
N THR A 50 6.72 -1.86 6.61
CA THR A 50 5.39 -2.26 6.13
C THR A 50 4.34 -1.14 6.24
N PRO A 51 4.24 -0.37 7.34
CA PRO A 51 3.27 0.74 7.43
C PRO A 51 3.72 2.00 6.69
N LEU A 52 4.99 2.18 6.31
CA LEU A 52 5.47 3.43 5.71
C LEU A 52 4.74 3.81 4.41
N PRO A 53 4.49 2.90 3.45
CA PRO A 53 3.72 3.24 2.26
C PRO A 53 2.34 3.80 2.59
N CYS A 54 1.65 3.20 3.57
CA CYS A 54 0.34 3.66 4.03
C CYS A 54 0.45 5.05 4.68
N LEU A 55 1.41 5.24 5.59
CA LEU A 55 1.65 6.53 6.26
C LEU A 55 2.01 7.64 5.26
N LEU A 56 2.83 7.34 4.24
CA LEU A 56 3.18 8.30 3.21
C LEU A 56 1.95 8.78 2.44
N VAL A 57 1.05 7.85 2.07
CA VAL A 57 -0.21 8.18 1.39
C VAL A 57 -1.08 9.06 2.29
N THR A 58 -1.22 8.74 3.57
CA THR A 58 -1.96 9.56 4.54
C THR A 58 -1.37 10.96 4.70
N VAL A 59 -0.05 11.07 4.84
CA VAL A 59 0.62 12.38 4.96
C VAL A 59 0.42 13.22 3.71
N VAL A 60 0.46 12.62 2.51
CA VAL A 60 0.17 13.34 1.25
C VAL A 60 -1.25 13.90 1.23
N ILE A 61 -2.23 13.13 1.71
CA ILE A 61 -3.63 13.56 1.83
C ILE A 61 -3.77 14.70 2.85
N ASP A 62 -3.17 14.53 4.02
CA ASP A 62 -3.31 15.46 5.15
C ASP A 62 -2.52 16.76 4.94
N ALA A 63 -1.47 16.73 4.13
CA ALA A 63 -0.70 17.92 3.77
C ALA A 63 -1.44 18.88 2.83
N LEU A 64 -2.59 18.47 2.26
CA LEU A 64 -3.39 19.35 1.42
C LEU A 64 -4.11 20.42 2.26
N PRO A 65 -3.86 21.72 2.01
CA PRO A 65 -4.44 22.79 2.82
C PRO A 65 -5.95 22.89 2.59
N LEU A 66 -6.73 23.04 3.67
CA LEU A 66 -8.16 23.36 3.57
C LEU A 66 -8.40 24.83 3.89
N ALA A 67 -9.27 25.48 3.12
CA ALA A 67 -9.74 26.82 3.44
C ALA A 67 -10.84 26.75 4.50
N ASP A 68 -11.28 27.91 4.99
CA ASP A 68 -12.32 27.98 6.01
C ASP A 68 -13.63 27.35 5.47
N PRO A 69 -14.27 26.44 6.24
CA PRO A 69 -15.51 25.80 5.81
C PRO A 69 -16.66 26.80 5.57
N SER A 70 -16.61 28.00 6.17
CA SER A 70 -17.59 29.06 5.94
C SER A 70 -17.53 29.69 4.54
N GLU A 71 -16.42 29.53 3.81
CA GLU A 71 -16.28 30.00 2.42
C GLU A 71 -16.97 29.06 1.41
N GLY A 72 -17.45 27.91 1.87
CA GLY A 72 -18.21 26.95 1.07
C GLY A 72 -17.36 26.07 0.15
N ILE A 73 -18.03 25.14 -0.53
CA ILE A 73 -17.37 24.06 -1.31
C ILE A 73 -16.64 24.55 -2.57
N PHE A 74 -17.06 25.69 -3.13
CA PHE A 74 -16.47 26.24 -4.36
C PHE A 74 -15.15 26.97 -4.09
N ALA A 75 -14.94 27.47 -2.86
CA ALA A 75 -13.67 28.05 -2.43
C ALA A 75 -12.61 26.99 -2.09
N ASN A 76 -13.03 25.74 -1.91
CA ASN A 76 -12.21 24.67 -1.34
C ASN A 76 -11.77 23.64 -2.41
N ALA A 77 -10.97 24.07 -3.40
CA ALA A 77 -10.47 23.15 -4.44
C ALA A 77 -9.61 22.00 -3.89
N ALA A 78 -8.77 22.28 -2.89
CA ALA A 78 -7.92 21.28 -2.25
C ALA A 78 -8.71 20.22 -1.46
N PHE A 79 -9.88 20.58 -0.90
CA PHE A 79 -10.80 19.63 -0.30
C PHE A 79 -11.23 18.56 -1.31
N TRP A 80 -11.59 18.96 -2.53
CA TRP A 80 -11.98 18.02 -3.59
C TRP A 80 -10.84 17.10 -4.02
N VAL A 81 -9.61 17.61 -4.10
CA VAL A 81 -8.42 16.79 -4.40
C VAL A 81 -8.20 15.76 -3.29
N ARG A 82 -8.29 16.19 -2.03
CA ARG A 82 -8.13 15.32 -0.86
C ARG A 82 -9.17 14.20 -0.86
N GLU A 83 -10.43 14.55 -1.09
CA GLU A 83 -11.56 13.62 -1.11
C GLU A 83 -11.42 12.60 -2.26
N TYR A 84 -11.14 13.08 -3.47
CA TYR A 84 -10.95 12.23 -4.64
C TYR A 84 -9.82 11.21 -4.44
N TYR A 85 -8.67 11.66 -3.94
CA TYR A 85 -7.52 10.78 -3.74
C TYR A 85 -7.78 9.78 -2.60
N THR A 86 -8.46 10.21 -1.53
CA THR A 86 -8.89 9.31 -0.46
C THR A 86 -9.80 8.20 -0.99
N PHE A 87 -10.81 8.54 -1.80
CA PHE A 87 -11.68 7.55 -2.44
C PHE A 87 -10.93 6.59 -3.37
N LEU A 88 -9.99 7.10 -4.17
CA LEU A 88 -9.17 6.25 -5.04
C LEU A 88 -8.37 5.22 -4.24
N VAL A 89 -7.69 5.66 -3.17
CA VAL A 89 -6.89 4.77 -2.31
C VAL A 89 -7.77 3.71 -1.66
N ILE A 90 -8.89 4.11 -1.06
CA ILE A 90 -9.82 3.17 -0.42
C ILE A 90 -10.36 2.16 -1.44
N THR A 91 -10.74 2.61 -2.64
CA THR A 91 -11.26 1.73 -3.69
C THR A 91 -10.20 0.72 -4.13
N PHE A 92 -8.95 1.16 -4.35
CA PHE A 92 -7.86 0.27 -4.74
C PHE A 92 -7.52 -0.77 -3.66
N LEU A 93 -7.68 -0.42 -2.37
CA LEU A 93 -7.47 -1.36 -1.27
C LEU A 93 -8.64 -2.34 -1.09
N ALA A 94 -9.84 -1.97 -1.54
CA ALA A 94 -11.05 -2.79 -1.39
C ALA A 94 -11.27 -3.80 -2.54
N THR A 95 -10.55 -3.64 -3.65
CA THR A 95 -10.54 -4.54 -4.82
C THR A 95 -9.38 -5.52 -4.77
#